data_AF-A0A379WKH5-F1
#
_entry.id   AF-A0A379WKH5-F1
#
_cell.length_a   1.000
_cell.length_b   1.000
_cell.length_c   1.000
_cell.angle_alpha   90.00
_cell.angle_beta   90.00
_cell.angle_gamma   90.00
#
_symmetry.space_group_name_H-M   'P 1'
#
loop_
_entity.id
_entity.type
_entity.pdbx_description
1 polymer ?
#
loop_
_entity_poly.entity_id
_entity_poly.type
_entity_poly.pdbx_seq_one_letter_code
_entity_poly.pdbx_strand_id
1 'polypeptide(L)'
;MLYIDRTILNEYTSPQAFTGLREAGRPVWSSKKVLFNIDHVNPTRPERTADMTDAGGALQVSYFRKNSHDFDIELFDVLDSRQGIEHVVSHEQGWVLPGMVIGAGDSHTTTYGALGAFGLV
;
A
#
# COMPACT_ATOMS: atom_id res chain seq x y z
N MET A 1 14.27 8.30 -18.74
CA MET A 1 13.42 7.16 -18.32
C MET A 1 13.81 6.82 -16.89
N LEU A 2 12.85 6.76 -15.96
CA LEU A 2 13.08 6.39 -14.55
C LEU A 2 12.40 5.04 -14.31
N TYR A 3 13.11 4.11 -13.68
CA TYR A 3 12.58 2.79 -13.36
C TYR A 3 12.14 2.76 -11.90
N ILE A 4 11.00 2.10 -11.62
CA ILE A 4 10.45 1.97 -10.27
C ILE A 4 10.80 0.59 -9.73
N ASP A 5 11.58 0.54 -8.65
CA ASP A 5 11.98 -0.70 -8.00
C ASP A 5 10.86 -1.30 -7.17
N ARG A 6 10.10 -0.44 -6.48
CA ARG A 6 8.96 -0.83 -5.62
C ARG A 6 7.83 0.19 -5.69
N THR A 7 6.61 -0.28 -5.49
CA THR A 7 5.43 0.56 -5.34
C THR A 7 4.72 0.20 -4.05
N ILE A 8 4.54 1.16 -3.15
CA ILE A 8 3.86 0.94 -1.86
C ILE A 8 2.56 1.73 -1.90
N LEU A 9 1.45 1.08 -1.58
CA LEU A 9 0.12 1.63 -1.75
C LEU A 9 -0.72 1.42 -0.51
N ASN A 10 -1.60 2.38 -0.26
CA ASN A 10 -2.63 2.32 0.77
C ASN A 10 -4.04 2.23 0.18
N GLU A 11 -4.99 1.88 1.02
CA GLU A 11 -6.40 1.72 0.68
C GLU A 11 -7.10 3.03 0.28
N TYR A 12 -6.53 4.18 0.65
CA TYR A 12 -7.15 5.47 0.47
C TYR A 12 -6.96 6.04 -0.94
N THR A 13 -5.74 5.92 -1.52
CA THR A 13 -5.39 6.59 -2.79
C THR A 13 -5.23 5.64 -3.98
N SER A 14 -5.10 4.34 -3.75
CA SER A 14 -4.88 3.36 -4.81
C SER A 14 -6.12 2.84 -5.56
N PRO A 15 -7.36 2.84 -5.02
CA PRO A 15 -8.48 2.12 -5.66
C PRO A 15 -8.75 2.52 -7.12
N GLN A 16 -8.64 3.81 -7.46
CA GLN A 16 -8.92 4.34 -8.79
C GLN A 16 -7.94 3.81 -9.83
N ALA A 17 -6.66 3.62 -9.47
CA ALA A 17 -5.64 3.08 -10.37
C ALA A 17 -5.99 1.64 -10.80
N PHE A 18 -6.46 0.81 -9.87
CA PHE A 18 -6.84 -0.58 -10.15
C PHE A 18 -8.15 -0.70 -10.92
N THR A 19 -9.10 0.21 -10.70
CA THR A 19 -10.27 0.33 -11.58
C THR A 19 -9.85 0.62 -13.02
N GLY A 20 -8.96 1.60 -13.22
CA GLY A 20 -8.44 1.93 -14.55
C GLY A 20 -7.69 0.77 -15.22
N LEU A 21 -6.90 -0.01 -14.47
CA LEU A 21 -6.27 -1.24 -14.97
C LEU A 21 -7.32 -2.25 -15.44
N ARG A 22 -8.36 -2.48 -14.63
CA ARG A 22 -9.43 -3.44 -14.93
C ARG A 22 -10.24 -3.02 -16.17
N GLU A 23 -10.64 -1.76 -16.25
CA GLU A 23 -11.39 -1.20 -17.38
C GLU A 23 -10.57 -1.25 -18.68
N ALA A 24 -9.26 -1.02 -18.59
CA ALA A 24 -8.35 -1.12 -19.72
C ALA A 24 -7.94 -2.58 -20.06
N GLY A 25 -8.37 -3.57 -19.27
CA GLY A 25 -7.94 -4.96 -19.43
C GLY A 25 -6.43 -5.17 -19.25
N ARG A 26 -5.78 -4.34 -18.42
CA ARG A 26 -4.32 -4.34 -18.23
C ARG A 26 -3.94 -5.04 -16.93
N PRO A 27 -2.94 -5.93 -16.95
CA PRO A 27 -2.38 -6.48 -15.71
C PRO A 27 -1.48 -5.45 -15.01
N VAL A 28 -1.23 -5.69 -13.73
CA VAL A 28 -0.11 -5.05 -13.01
C VAL A 28 1.19 -5.59 -13.60
N TRP A 29 2.10 -4.68 -13.95
CA TRP A 29 3.35 -5.06 -14.63
C TRP A 29 4.23 -6.02 -13.83
N SER A 30 4.31 -5.84 -12.51
CA SER A 30 5.04 -6.74 -11.61
C SER A 30 4.45 -6.70 -10.20
N SER A 31 3.53 -7.62 -9.91
CA SER A 31 2.82 -7.65 -8.62
C SER A 31 3.75 -7.84 -7.42
N LYS A 32 4.85 -8.60 -7.58
CA LYS A 32 5.86 -8.84 -6.52
C LYS A 32 6.70 -7.61 -6.15
N LYS A 33 6.55 -6.49 -6.88
CA LYS A 33 7.16 -5.20 -6.52
C LYS A 33 6.17 -4.26 -5.85
N VAL A 34 4.92 -4.67 -5.71
CA VAL A 34 3.86 -3.88 -5.11
C VAL A 34 3.58 -4.42 -3.72
N LEU A 35 3.48 -3.53 -2.75
CA LEU A 35 2.98 -3.83 -1.42
C LEU A 35 1.70 -3.03 -1.18
N PHE A 36 0.69 -3.71 -0.66
CA PHE A 36 -0.50 -3.08 -0.11
C PHE A 36 -0.40 -3.03 1.41
N ASN A 37 -0.64 -1.87 2.00
CA ASN A 37 -0.67 -1.68 3.45
C ASN A 37 -1.95 -0.94 3.86
N ILE A 38 -2.68 -1.47 4.84
CA ILE A 38 -3.87 -0.77 5.38
C ILE A 38 -3.45 0.05 6.59
N ASP A 39 -3.55 1.38 6.52
CA ASP A 39 -3.19 2.25 7.66
C ASP A 39 -3.93 3.58 7.80
N HIS A 40 -4.65 4.07 6.78
CA HIS A 40 -5.33 5.37 6.83
C HIS A 40 -6.72 5.30 7.47
N VAL A 41 -7.42 4.17 7.38
CA VAL A 41 -8.81 4.03 7.86
C VAL A 41 -8.96 3.15 9.09
N ASN A 42 -7.85 2.73 9.70
CA ASN A 42 -7.89 1.91 10.91
C ASN A 42 -8.54 2.68 12.07
N PRO A 43 -9.57 2.12 12.75
CA PRO A 43 -10.22 2.82 13.85
C PRO A 43 -9.30 2.99 15.06
N THR A 44 -9.30 4.18 15.65
CA THR A 44 -8.64 4.44 16.94
C THR A 44 -9.45 3.83 18.07
N ARG A 45 -8.96 2.70 18.61
CA ARG A 45 -9.56 2.01 19.76
C ARG A 45 -8.50 1.21 20.54
N PRO A 46 -8.76 0.84 21.80
CA PRO A 46 -7.79 0.11 22.63
C PRO A 46 -7.38 -1.25 22.07
N GLU A 47 -8.29 -1.95 21.38
CA GLU A 47 -8.06 -3.27 20.82
C GLU A 47 -8.19 -3.26 19.30
N ARG A 48 -7.22 -3.84 18.60
CA ARG A 48 -7.28 -3.98 17.15
C ARG A 48 -8.16 -5.17 16.76
N THR A 49 -9.34 -4.88 16.20
CA THR A 49 -10.25 -5.87 15.61
C THR A 49 -10.34 -5.68 14.08
N ALA A 50 -11.00 -6.60 13.38
CA ALA A 50 -11.23 -6.48 11.94
C ALA A 50 -12.31 -5.44 11.57
N ASP A 51 -13.08 -4.96 12.55
CA ASP A 51 -14.28 -4.15 12.30
C ASP A 51 -13.91 -2.71 11.98
N MET A 52 -14.48 -2.14 10.92
CA MET A 52 -14.39 -0.71 10.63
C MET A 52 -15.54 0.04 11.30
N THR A 53 -15.31 1.31 11.66
CA THR A 53 -16.30 2.14 12.37
C THR A 53 -17.30 2.83 11.46
N ASP A 54 -16.97 2.95 10.17
CA ASP A 54 -17.82 3.60 9.17
C ASP A 54 -17.85 2.80 7.86
N ALA A 55 -18.91 3.03 7.08
CA ALA A 55 -19.13 2.33 5.83
C ALA A 55 -18.11 2.68 4.74
N GLY A 56 -17.51 3.88 4.78
CA GLY A 56 -16.51 4.33 3.83
C GLY A 56 -15.19 3.59 4.01
N GLY A 57 -14.67 3.55 5.23
CA GLY A 57 -13.48 2.78 5.58
C GLY A 57 -13.67 1.28 5.32
N ALA A 58 -14.83 0.72 5.67
CA ALA A 58 -15.18 -0.66 5.33
C ALA A 58 -15.12 -0.92 3.83
N LEU A 59 -15.64 0.01 3.02
CA LEU A 59 -15.64 -0.10 1.56
C LEU A 59 -14.20 -0.05 1.01
N GLN A 60 -13.39 0.92 1.44
CA GLN A 60 -11.98 1.06 1.01
C GLN A 60 -11.18 -0.20 1.31
N VAL A 61 -11.24 -0.71 2.55
CA VAL A 61 -10.59 -1.95 2.96
C VAL A 61 -11.06 -3.14 2.12
N SER A 62 -12.37 -3.26 1.89
CA SER A 62 -12.92 -4.37 1.09
C SER A 62 -12.45 -4.34 -0.38
N TYR A 63 -12.41 -3.16 -0.99
CA TYR A 63 -11.89 -2.99 -2.36
C TYR A 63 -10.40 -3.27 -2.43
N PHE A 64 -9.64 -2.86 -1.42
CA PHE A 64 -8.20 -3.06 -1.37
C PHE A 64 -7.84 -4.55 -1.21
N ARG A 65 -8.55 -5.28 -0.34
CA ARG A 65 -8.48 -6.75 -0.23
C ARG A 65 -8.82 -7.44 -1.55
N LYS A 66 -9.89 -7.00 -2.22
CA LYS A 66 -10.27 -7.53 -3.53
C LYS A 66 -9.17 -7.29 -4.57
N ASN A 67 -8.61 -6.10 -4.64
CA ASN A 67 -7.52 -5.79 -5.56
C ASN A 67 -6.25 -6.61 -5.26
N SER A 68 -5.92 -6.81 -3.98
CA SER A 68 -4.80 -7.69 -3.59
C SER A 68 -4.99 -9.10 -4.14
N HIS A 69 -6.18 -9.67 -3.98
CA HIS A 69 -6.54 -10.97 -4.53
C HIS A 69 -6.52 -10.99 -6.07
N ASP A 70 -7.23 -10.06 -6.72
CA ASP A 70 -7.41 -10.01 -8.17
C ASP A 70 -6.07 -9.84 -8.92
N PHE A 71 -5.11 -9.13 -8.32
CA PHE A 71 -3.83 -8.79 -8.95
C PHE A 71 -2.61 -9.52 -8.34
N ASP A 72 -2.81 -10.48 -7.43
CA ASP A 72 -1.76 -11.25 -6.74
C ASP A 72 -0.69 -10.36 -6.06
N ILE A 73 -1.16 -9.37 -5.29
CA ILE A 73 -0.33 -8.40 -4.57
C ILE A 73 -0.34 -8.74 -3.07
N GLU A 74 0.84 -8.71 -2.44
CA GLU A 74 0.96 -8.89 -0.99
C GLU A 74 0.27 -7.76 -0.23
N LEU A 75 -0.49 -8.12 0.81
CA LEU A 75 -1.28 -7.23 1.62
C LEU A 75 -0.94 -7.37 3.10
N PHE A 76 -0.55 -6.27 3.73
CA PHE A 76 -0.56 -6.12 5.19
C PHE A 76 -1.95 -5.63 5.61
N ASP A 77 -2.82 -6.59 5.93
CA ASP A 77 -4.20 -6.34 6.31
C ASP A 77 -4.31 -5.80 7.75
N VAL A 78 -5.50 -5.33 8.14
CA VAL A 78 -5.85 -4.77 9.45
C VAL A 78 -5.38 -5.62 10.61
N LEU A 79 -5.39 -6.96 10.48
CA LEU A 79 -4.98 -7.89 11.54
C LEU A 79 -3.60 -8.52 11.30
N ASP A 80 -2.87 -8.15 10.25
CA ASP A 80 -1.51 -8.64 10.01
C ASP A 80 -0.57 -8.13 11.12
N SER A 81 0.23 -9.02 11.70
CA SER A 81 1.20 -8.68 12.75
C SER A 81 2.26 -7.66 12.32
N ARG A 82 2.49 -7.53 11.01
CA ARG A 82 3.46 -6.60 10.42
C ARG A 82 2.84 -5.24 10.09
N GLN A 83 1.52 -5.12 10.13
CA GLN A 83 0.82 -3.89 9.76
C GLN A 83 1.12 -2.77 10.75
N GLY A 84 1.27 -1.57 10.20
CA GLY A 84 1.47 -0.29 10.89
C GLY A 84 1.42 0.81 9.84
N ILE A 85 1.89 2.01 10.18
CA ILE A 85 1.96 3.14 9.23
C ILE A 85 2.85 2.73 8.04
N GLU A 86 2.40 2.92 6.80
CA GLU A 86 3.04 2.37 5.60
C GLU A 86 4.52 2.77 5.52
N HIS A 87 4.83 4.03 5.83
CA HIS A 87 6.18 4.57 5.81
C HIS A 87 7.05 4.12 6.98
N VAL A 88 6.50 3.49 8.01
CA VAL A 88 7.28 2.88 9.09
C VAL A 88 7.55 1.42 8.74
N VAL A 89 6.49 0.66 8.51
CA VAL A 89 6.59 -0.79 8.34
C VAL A 89 7.31 -1.17 7.05
N SER A 90 7.25 -0.33 6.01
CA SER A 90 8.01 -0.60 4.79
C SER A 90 9.53 -0.59 5.01
N HIS A 91 10.04 0.21 5.96
CA HIS A 91 11.44 0.16 6.36
C HIS A 91 11.73 -1.09 7.20
N GLU A 92 10.88 -1.37 8.19
CA GLU A 92 11.04 -2.51 9.10
C GLU A 92 11.01 -3.86 8.38
N GLN A 93 10.17 -3.98 7.36
CA GLN A 93 9.98 -5.21 6.58
C GLN A 93 10.93 -5.31 5.37
N GLY A 94 11.87 -4.38 5.21
CA GLY A 94 12.88 -4.43 4.14
C GLY A 94 12.36 -4.13 2.74
N TRP A 95 11.19 -3.48 2.62
CA TRP A 95 10.65 -2.99 1.35
C TRP A 95 11.35 -1.72 0.85
N VAL A 96 12.04 -1.03 1.75
CA VAL A 96 12.88 0.14 1.46
C VAL A 96 14.33 -0.25 1.66
N LEU A 97 15.10 -0.29 0.57
CA LEU A 97 16.55 -0.56 0.61
C LEU A 97 17.33 0.59 -0.04
N PRO A 98 18.60 0.79 0.34
CA PRO A 98 19.43 1.84 -0.24
C PRO A 98 19.52 1.78 -1.77
N GLY A 99 19.42 2.94 -2.41
CA GLY A 99 19.53 3.09 -3.86
C GLY A 99 18.27 2.74 -4.67
N MET A 100 17.18 2.33 -4.02
CA MET A 100 15.91 2.06 -4.71
C MET A 100 15.20 3.33 -5.16
N VAL A 101 14.43 3.23 -6.23
CA VAL A 101 13.40 4.20 -6.62
C VAL A 101 12.03 3.65 -6.23
N ILE A 102 11.31 4.35 -5.38
CA ILE A 102 10.05 3.88 -4.79
C ILE A 102 8.93 4.86 -5.10
N GLY A 103 7.86 4.36 -5.71
CA GLY A 103 6.62 5.12 -5.91
C GLY A 103 5.60 4.81 -4.82
N ALA A 104 4.87 5.81 -4.33
CA ALA A 104 3.75 5.59 -3.42
C ALA A 104 2.68 6.66 -3.54
N GLY A 105 1.43 6.30 -3.25
CA GLY A 105 0.28 7.19 -3.35
C GLY A 105 0.08 8.11 -2.15
N ASP A 106 1.13 8.43 -1.39
CA ASP A 106 1.07 9.25 -0.15
C ASP A 106 2.10 10.37 -0.18
N SER A 107 1.76 11.54 0.37
CA SER A 107 2.64 12.72 0.35
C SER A 107 3.90 12.60 1.21
N HIS A 108 3.93 11.68 2.18
CA HIS A 108 5.06 11.46 3.09
C HIS A 108 6.06 10.44 2.55
N THR A 109 5.94 10.04 1.29
CA THR A 109 6.83 9.12 0.57
C THR A 109 8.31 9.54 0.60
N THR A 110 8.62 10.82 0.83
CA THR A 110 9.99 11.30 1.04
C THR A 110 10.68 10.65 2.24
N THR A 111 9.93 10.07 3.18
CA THR A 111 10.44 9.30 4.33
C THR A 111 11.38 8.17 3.91
N TYR A 112 11.15 7.54 2.75
CA TYR A 112 12.03 6.48 2.21
C TYR A 112 13.48 6.94 1.98
N GLY A 113 13.69 8.26 1.85
CA GLY A 113 15.02 8.87 1.78
C GLY A 113 15.91 8.62 2.99
N ALA A 114 15.33 8.27 4.16
CA ALA A 114 16.11 7.98 5.37
C ALA A 114 17.10 6.82 5.19
N LEU A 115 16.80 5.86 4.30
CA LEU A 115 17.71 4.76 3.95
C LEU A 115 18.41 4.98 2.59
N GLY A 116 18.41 6.19 2.05
CA GLY A 116 19.03 6.50 0.76
C GLY A 116 18.26 5.96 -0.45
N ALA A 117 16.94 5.75 -0.32
CA ALA A 117 16.06 5.49 -1.45
C ALA A 117 15.47 6.81 -1.99
N PHE A 118 15.12 6.83 -3.28
CA PHE A 118 14.44 7.95 -3.92
C PHE A 118 12.92 7.70 -3.93
N GLY A 119 12.21 8.28 -2.97
CA GLY A 119 10.75 8.22 -2.85
C GLY A 119 10.05 9.30 -3.68
N LEU A 120 9.04 8.93 -4.48
CA LEU A 120 8.22 9.85 -5.28
C LEU A 120 6.72 9.52 -5.20
N VAL A 121 5.91 10.58 -5.34
CA VAL A 121 4.43 10.53 -5.39
C VAL A 121 3.95 10.46 -6.83
#